data_AF-A0A645E516-F1
#
_entry.id   AF-A0A645E516-F1
#
_cell.length_a   1.000
_cell.length_b   1.000
_cell.length_c   1.000
_cell.angle_alpha   90.00
_cell.angle_beta   90.00
_cell.angle_gamma   90.00
#
_symmetry.space_group_name_H-M   'P 1'
#
loop_
_entity.id
_entity.type
_entity.pdbx_description
1 polymer ?
#
loop_
_entity_poly.entity_id
_entity_poly.type
_entity_poly.pdbx_seq_one_letter_code
_entity_poly.pdbx_strand_id
1 'polypeptide(L)'
;MGSIITDMKLEPTKFIDEEFCLFYRNGSCKVCIKRCPNHGFEIEESSVKYDRYKCNEQIYDKIVPIYPSGTGDACGKCMCNVPCATKIP
;
A
#
# COMPACT_ATOMS: atom_id res chain seq x y z
N MET A 1 -10.73 6.88 3.02
CA MET A 1 -12.02 6.29 2.57
C MET A 1 -12.86 6.00 3.80
N GLY A 2 -14.18 6.17 3.70
CA GLY A 2 -15.13 5.80 4.75
C GLY A 2 -16.20 4.89 4.16
N SER A 3 -16.77 4.03 5.00
CA SER A 3 -17.85 3.12 4.62
C SER A 3 -19.06 3.41 5.51
N ILE A 4 -20.27 3.26 4.96
CA ILE A 4 -21.53 3.41 5.67
C ILE A 4 -22.30 2.09 5.54
N ILE A 5 -22.71 1.53 6.67
CA ILE A 5 -23.62 0.37 6.70
C ILE A 5 -25.04 0.93 6.71
N THR A 6 -25.85 0.53 5.73
CA THR A 6 -27.23 0.97 5.58
C THR A 6 -28.09 -0.18 5.08
N ASP A 7 -29.37 -0.13 5.41
CA ASP A 7 -30.43 -1.00 4.88
C ASP A 7 -31.05 -0.46 3.58
N MET A 8 -30.60 0.72 3.11
CA MET A 8 -30.99 1.27 1.81
C MET A 8 -30.67 0.27 0.69
N LYS A 9 -31.68 -0.02 -0.14
CA LYS A 9 -31.50 -0.87 -1.32
C LYS A 9 -30.70 -0.12 -2.37
N LEU A 10 -29.51 -0.62 -2.69
CA LEU A 10 -28.61 -0.08 -3.71
C LEU A 10 -28.22 -1.20 -4.68
N GLU A 11 -28.17 -0.88 -5.97
CA GLU A 11 -27.61 -1.79 -6.97
C GLU A 11 -26.08 -1.85 -6.80
N PRO A 12 -25.47 -3.04 -6.63
CA PRO A 12 -24.03 -3.16 -6.52
C PRO A 12 -23.32 -2.71 -7.80
N THR A 13 -22.21 -1.98 -7.65
CA THR A 13 -21.30 -1.72 -8.77
C THR A 13 -20.77 -3.05 -9.32
N LYS A 14 -20.65 -3.17 -10.65
CA LYS A 14 -20.11 -4.37 -11.30
C LYS A 14 -18.70 -4.67 -10.77
N PHE A 15 -18.48 -5.94 -10.45
CA PHE A 15 -17.16 -6.45 -10.09
C PHE A 15 -16.27 -6.51 -11.34
N ILE A 16 -14.99 -6.19 -11.18
CA ILE A 16 -13.97 -6.34 -12.22
C ILE A 16 -13.03 -7.46 -11.77
N ASP A 17 -12.98 -8.56 -12.52
CA ASP A 17 -12.14 -9.73 -12.22
C ASP A 17 -10.66 -9.55 -12.61
N GLU A 18 -10.30 -8.42 -13.21
CA GLU A 18 -8.95 -8.15 -13.68
C GLU A 18 -8.01 -7.76 -12.52
N GLU A 19 -6.86 -8.43 -12.45
CA GLU A 19 -5.77 -8.09 -11.53
C GLU A 19 -4.88 -7.00 -12.15
N PHE A 20 -4.91 -5.81 -11.55
CA PHE A 20 -4.11 -4.66 -12.01
C PHE A 20 -2.70 -4.62 -11.44
N CYS A 21 -2.41 -5.37 -10.37
CA CYS A 21 -1.07 -5.46 -9.82
C CYS A 21 -0.18 -6.28 -10.75
N LEU A 22 0.78 -5.62 -11.40
CA LEU A 22 1.77 -6.27 -12.25
C LEU A 22 2.56 -7.40 -11.57
N PHE A 23 2.74 -7.36 -10.23
CA PHE A 23 3.34 -8.47 -9.50
C PHE A 23 2.49 -9.74 -9.59
N TYR A 24 1.19 -9.64 -9.28
CA TYR A 24 0.28 -10.78 -9.32
C TYR A 24 -0.06 -11.20 -10.74
N ARG A 25 -0.06 -10.26 -11.69
CA ARG A 25 -0.32 -10.56 -13.12
C ARG A 25 0.83 -11.32 -13.78
N ASN A 26 2.09 -10.91 -13.56
CA ASN A 26 3.24 -11.51 -14.24
C ASN A 26 4.61 -11.38 -13.53
N GLY A 27 4.62 -10.96 -12.26
CA GLY A 27 5.85 -10.83 -11.46
C GLY A 27 6.74 -9.63 -11.80
N SER A 28 6.36 -8.78 -12.77
CA SER A 28 7.26 -7.75 -13.32
C SER A 28 7.47 -6.52 -12.43
N CYS A 29 6.59 -6.27 -11.45
CA CYS A 29 6.68 -5.09 -10.58
C CYS A 29 6.94 -5.49 -9.13
N LYS A 30 7.89 -4.79 -8.49
CA LYS A 30 8.15 -4.85 -7.03
C LYS A 30 8.45 -3.46 -6.46
N VAL A 31 7.99 -2.41 -7.15
CA VAL A 31 8.42 -1.02 -6.88
C VAL A 31 7.95 -0.54 -5.50
N CYS A 32 6.68 -0.77 -5.14
CA CYS A 32 6.15 -0.38 -3.82
C CYS A 32 6.90 -1.08 -2.66
N ILE A 33 7.26 -2.35 -2.85
CA ILE A 33 8.00 -3.18 -1.89
C ILE A 33 9.42 -2.61 -1.69
N LYS A 34 10.14 -2.36 -2.78
CA LYS A 34 11.52 -1.82 -2.76
C LYS A 34 11.60 -0.43 -2.14
N ARG A 35 10.51 0.35 -2.18
CA ARG A 35 10.45 1.73 -1.63
C ARG A 35 10.11 1.78 -0.14
N CYS A 36 9.74 0.66 0.48
CA CYS A 36 9.39 0.65 1.90
C CYS A 36 10.63 0.94 2.76
N PRO A 37 10.64 2.03 3.54
CA PRO A 37 11.81 2.42 4.31
C PRO A 37 12.09 1.50 5.52
N ASN A 38 11.11 0.71 5.99
CA ASN A 38 11.33 -0.27 7.06
C ASN A 38 11.36 -1.72 6.63
N HIS A 39 11.32 -1.99 5.33
CA HIS A 39 11.20 -3.38 4.85
C HIS A 39 9.99 -4.11 5.48
N GLY A 40 8.84 -3.42 5.56
CA GLY A 40 7.58 -3.96 6.09
C GLY A 40 6.88 -4.94 5.14
N PHE A 41 7.53 -5.37 4.07
CA PHE A 41 7.00 -6.31 3.10
C PHE A 41 7.96 -7.49 2.93
N GLU A 42 7.42 -8.69 2.85
CA GLU A 42 8.13 -9.92 2.56
C GLU A 42 7.51 -10.60 1.33
N ILE A 43 8.35 -11.00 0.38
CA ILE A 43 7.90 -11.68 -0.83
C ILE A 43 8.04 -13.18 -0.61
N GLU A 44 6.94 -13.89 -0.75
CA GLU A 44 6.90 -15.35 -0.86
C GLU A 44 6.70 -15.73 -2.33
N GLU A 45 6.66 -17.03 -2.65
CA GLU A 45 6.63 -17.53 -4.04
C GLU A 45 5.67 -16.75 -4.95
N SER A 46 4.41 -16.59 -4.52
CA SER A 46 3.35 -15.92 -5.28
C SER A 46 2.55 -14.90 -4.48
N SER A 47 3.00 -14.56 -3.25
CA SER A 47 2.30 -13.68 -2.32
C SER A 47 3.23 -12.62 -1.74
N VAL A 48 2.63 -11.52 -1.27
CA VAL A 48 3.33 -10.50 -0.51
C VAL A 48 2.73 -10.44 0.89
N LYS A 49 3.55 -10.67 1.90
CA LYS A 49 3.18 -10.46 3.30
C LYS A 49 3.50 -9.02 3.70
N TYR A 50 2.60 -8.42 4.47
CA TYR A 50 2.72 -7.06 4.98
C TYR A 50 2.76 -7.06 6.52
N ASP A 51 3.87 -6.58 7.06
CA ASP A 51 4.09 -6.41 8.49
C ASP A 51 3.68 -4.99 8.92
N ARG A 52 2.51 -4.91 9.56
CA ARG A 52 1.95 -3.65 10.06
C ARG A 52 2.73 -3.04 11.22
N TYR A 53 3.42 -3.85 12.02
CA TYR A 53 4.23 -3.34 13.13
C TYR A 53 5.45 -2.62 12.59
N LYS A 54 6.16 -3.25 11.63
CA LYS A 54 7.24 -2.57 10.90
C LYS A 54 6.75 -1.33 10.16
N CYS A 55 5.55 -1.35 9.57
CA CYS A 55 5.05 -0.14 8.92
C CYS A 55 4.81 1.00 9.93
N ASN A 56 4.19 0.70 11.07
CA ASN A 56 3.92 1.69 12.11
C ASN A 56 5.20 2.25 12.73
N GLU A 57 6.24 1.44 12.93
CA GLU A 57 7.51 1.90 13.51
C GLU A 57 8.15 3.08 12.72
N GLN A 58 7.84 3.25 11.43
CA GLN A 58 8.36 4.36 10.59
C GLN A 58 7.70 5.70 10.81
N ILE A 59 6.55 5.72 11.48
CA ILE A 59 5.72 6.91 11.66
C ILE A 59 5.33 7.11 13.13
N TYR A 60 5.43 6.05 13.93
CA TYR A 60 5.27 6.02 15.37
C TYR A 60 6.47 5.28 15.99
N ASP A 61 6.74 5.52 17.26
CA ASP A 61 7.76 4.81 18.05
C ASP A 61 9.23 5.03 17.63
N LYS A 62 9.91 3.99 17.16
CA LYS A 62 11.37 3.83 17.27
C LYS A 62 12.18 4.59 16.22
N ILE A 63 11.63 4.77 15.02
CA ILE A 63 12.39 5.23 13.84
C ILE A 63 11.62 6.33 13.09
N VAL A 64 10.83 7.12 13.82
CA VAL A 64 10.12 8.28 13.29
C VAL A 64 11.13 9.27 12.72
N PRO A 65 11.08 9.58 11.41
CA PRO A 65 12.03 10.48 10.80
C PRO A 65 11.77 11.93 11.21
N ILE A 66 12.84 12.68 11.44
CA ILE A 66 12.78 14.13 11.70
C ILE A 66 13.24 14.86 10.44
N TYR A 67 12.39 15.73 9.92
CA TYR A 67 12.66 16.61 8.79
C TYR A 67 12.75 18.07 9.26
N PRO A 68 13.32 18.98 8.45
CA PRO A 68 13.29 20.42 8.76
C PRO A 68 11.88 20.97 8.96
N SER A 69 10.87 20.34 8.35
CA SER A 69 9.45 20.71 8.46
C SER A 69 8.72 20.07 9.65
N GLY A 70 9.39 19.22 10.44
CA GLY A 70 8.80 18.51 11.57
C GLY A 70 8.96 16.99 11.50
N THR A 71 8.23 16.28 12.36
CA THR A 71 8.18 14.82 12.44
C THR A 71 7.46 14.23 11.22
N GLY A 72 8.00 13.17 10.64
CA GLY A 72 7.29 12.37 9.63
C GLY A 72 6.33 11.37 10.28
N ASP A 73 5.20 11.89 10.77
CA ASP A 73 4.11 11.13 11.41
C ASP A 73 3.21 10.36 10.43
N ALA A 74 3.54 10.39 9.14
CA ALA A 74 2.87 9.65 8.09
C ALA A 74 3.84 9.15 7.02
N CYS A 75 3.49 8.02 6.40
CA CYS A 75 4.25 7.42 5.31
C CYS A 75 3.30 6.91 4.24
N GLY A 76 3.61 7.21 2.97
CA GLY A 76 2.85 6.76 1.80
C GLY A 76 3.76 6.31 0.66
N LYS A 77 5.04 6.00 0.95
CA LYS A 77 6.06 5.73 -0.10
C LYS A 77 5.72 4.55 -1.00
N CYS A 78 4.92 3.60 -0.53
CA CYS A 78 4.40 2.47 -1.29
C CYS A 78 3.26 2.85 -2.25
N MET A 79 2.61 4.00 -2.05
CA MET A 79 1.52 4.54 -2.88
C MET A 79 1.98 5.69 -3.78
N CYS A 80 3.07 6.38 -3.43
CA CYS A 80 3.57 7.53 -4.18
C CYS A 80 4.68 7.16 -5.17
N ASN A 81 4.57 7.68 -6.40
CA ASN A 81 5.55 7.48 -7.47
C ASN A 81 5.80 5.99 -7.78
N VAL A 82 4.70 5.22 -7.88
CA VAL A 82 4.69 3.82 -8.32
C VAL A 82 3.83 3.69 -9.57
N PRO A 83 4.01 2.64 -10.41
CA PRO A 83 3.32 2.53 -11.70
C PRO A 83 1.78 2.60 -11.60
N CYS A 84 1.20 2.07 -10.52
CA CYS A 84 -0.24 2.06 -10.27
C CYS A 84 -0.78 3.30 -9.53
N ALA A 85 0.06 4.30 -9.22
CA ALA A 85 -0.35 5.44 -8.39
C ALA A 85 -1.39 6.35 -9.05
N THR A 86 -1.36 6.46 -10.38
CA THR A 86 -2.16 7.43 -11.14
C THR A 86 -2.96 6.81 -12.28
N LYS A 87 -2.78 5.51 -12.53
CA LYS A 87 -3.45 4.77 -13.61
C LYS A 87 -3.39 3.27 -13.35
N ILE A 88 -4.23 2.52 -14.06
CA ILE A 88 -4.12 1.07 -14.18
C ILE A 88 -2.93 0.74 -15.09
N PRO A 89 -1.94 -0.07 -14.63
CA PRO A 89 -0.73 -0.40 -15.39
C PRO A 89 -0.79 -1.71 -16.19
#